data_AF-A0ABD5WJL9-F1
#
_entry.id   AF-A0ABD5WJL9-F1
#
_cell.length_a   1.000
_cell.length_b   1.000
_cell.length_c   1.000
_cell.angle_alpha   90.00
_cell.angle_beta   90.00
_cell.angle_gamma   90.00
#
_symmetry.space_group_name_H-M   'P 1'
#
loop_
_entity.id
_entity.type
_entity.pdbx_description
1 polymer ?
#
loop_
_entity_poly.entity_id
_entity_poly.type
_entity_poly.pdbx_seq_one_letter_code
_entity_poly.pdbx_strand_id
1 'polypeptide(L)'
;MTIQCEMGPDGTCDEDEDGTLNRFDECPGTPGYAGDGCPDTDGDGVHDGDDECKYEKEGANGENGCPVEDSDSDGVPDDEDDCDFTAGPESNDGCPIPEDSDRDDDDVPDDEDSCPDTWGSKPNGCPDNDQDDDGTRDENDPCPQDPYDRCDDPPEDPDSDGDGVDDDEDNCPNTPNAGQANADGDADGNACDPDDDGDGVDDDEDNCPLQPNAAQVDRDGDGDGAACDDDEPDYDEASWQLDVPAGTGNVYFEMEFAVDKGPDEQANLTIVGSGGEQFTSLQDTDGWRQRTLDLGTFAGETVTVRLSTTGSAVIRARNARVYQDTDGDSLSDYRENQRWTIPYGYGDSFTLSPTSQDSDGDGLDDDQEVSLGPAPSNPASPLRVRHATSEPRRSRYRRGRTR
;
A
#
# COMPACT_ATOMS: atom_id res chain seq x y z
N MET A 1 -77.56 68.81 -61.77
CA MET A 1 -76.99 68.54 -63.11
C MET A 1 -76.56 67.10 -63.05
N THR A 2 -77.27 66.22 -63.73
CA THR A 2 -76.90 64.82 -63.87
C THR A 2 -75.66 64.82 -64.77
N ILE A 3 -74.49 64.48 -64.22
CA ILE A 3 -73.25 64.40 -65.01
C ILE A 3 -73.43 63.19 -65.93
N GLN A 4 -73.46 63.47 -67.23
CA GLN A 4 -73.55 62.43 -68.25
C GLN A 4 -72.13 61.93 -68.50
N CYS A 5 -71.77 60.76 -68.00
CA CYS A 5 -70.60 60.07 -68.52
C CYS A 5 -70.98 59.56 -69.92
N GLU A 6 -70.52 60.25 -70.97
CA GLU A 6 -70.73 59.81 -72.36
C GLU A 6 -69.93 58.51 -72.56
N MET A 7 -70.63 57.36 -72.56
CA MET A 7 -70.03 56.04 -72.77
C MET A 7 -69.15 56.04 -74.02
N GLY A 8 -67.86 55.73 -73.83
CA GLY A 8 -66.92 55.47 -74.92
C GLY A 8 -67.34 54.26 -75.78
N PRO A 9 -66.82 54.12 -77.01
CA PRO A 9 -67.15 53.03 -77.93
C PRO A 9 -66.73 51.62 -77.44
N ASP A 10 -65.97 51.55 -76.36
CA ASP A 10 -65.55 50.37 -75.60
C ASP A 10 -66.41 50.09 -74.35
N GLY A 11 -67.43 50.92 -74.08
CA GLY A 11 -68.44 50.71 -73.05
C GLY A 11 -67.99 51.02 -71.63
N THR A 12 -66.94 51.82 -71.45
CA THR A 12 -66.39 52.16 -70.12
C THR A 12 -66.63 53.63 -69.78
N CYS A 13 -67.14 53.87 -68.56
CA CYS A 13 -67.29 55.18 -67.92
C CYS A 13 -66.38 55.24 -66.70
N ASP A 14 -65.95 56.44 -66.34
CA ASP A 14 -65.30 56.83 -65.08
C ASP A 14 -66.25 57.90 -64.49
N GLU A 15 -66.95 57.54 -63.40
CA GLU A 15 -68.07 58.33 -62.85
C GLU A 15 -67.62 59.41 -61.87
N ASP A 16 -66.49 59.23 -61.21
CA ASP A 16 -65.96 60.15 -60.21
C ASP A 16 -64.67 60.87 -60.64
N GLU A 17 -64.21 60.62 -61.87
CA GLU A 17 -63.11 61.30 -62.57
C GLU A 17 -61.73 61.10 -61.90
N ASP A 18 -61.54 59.96 -61.26
CA ASP A 18 -60.31 59.63 -60.53
C ASP A 18 -59.22 58.99 -61.42
N GLY A 19 -59.58 58.60 -62.65
CA GLY A 19 -58.70 57.98 -63.63
C GLY A 19 -58.85 56.45 -63.75
N THR A 20 -59.70 55.84 -62.92
CA THR A 20 -60.08 54.43 -62.93
C THR A 20 -61.45 54.28 -63.58
N LEU A 21 -61.59 53.35 -64.54
CA LEU A 21 -62.88 53.12 -65.18
C LEU A 21 -63.79 52.33 -64.23
N ASN A 22 -65.08 52.66 -64.11
CA ASN A 22 -66.08 52.02 -63.23
C ASN A 22 -66.09 50.47 -63.24
N ARG A 23 -65.59 49.83 -64.30
CA ARG A 23 -65.50 48.36 -64.39
C ARG A 23 -64.29 47.76 -63.68
N PHE A 24 -63.33 48.59 -63.32
CA PHE A 24 -62.07 48.31 -62.63
C PHE A 24 -61.95 49.10 -61.33
N ASP A 25 -62.98 49.88 -61.01
CA ASP A 25 -63.08 50.73 -59.85
C ASP A 25 -64.00 50.06 -58.84
N GLU A 26 -63.49 49.78 -57.66
CA GLU A 26 -64.24 49.18 -56.55
C GLU A 26 -65.11 50.23 -55.83
N CYS A 27 -64.80 51.51 -56.00
CA CYS A 27 -65.49 52.66 -55.42
C CYS A 27 -66.03 53.68 -56.47
N PRO A 28 -66.88 53.30 -57.46
CA PRO A 28 -67.21 54.13 -58.66
C PRO A 28 -67.84 55.51 -58.46
N GLY A 29 -68.13 55.93 -57.22
CA GLY A 29 -68.71 57.22 -56.91
C GLY A 29 -67.89 58.05 -55.92
N THR A 30 -66.69 57.60 -55.56
CA THR A 30 -65.82 58.22 -54.55
C THR A 30 -64.38 58.25 -55.08
N PRO A 31 -63.87 59.43 -55.50
CA PRO A 31 -62.58 59.48 -56.19
C PRO A 31 -61.43 58.94 -55.32
N GLY A 32 -60.68 57.97 -55.85
CA GLY A 32 -59.48 57.38 -55.26
C GLY A 32 -58.23 57.57 -56.12
N TYR A 33 -57.10 57.06 -55.63
CA TYR A 33 -55.82 57.10 -56.38
C TYR A 33 -55.07 55.76 -56.30
N ALA A 34 -55.58 54.78 -55.54
CA ALA A 34 -55.06 53.43 -55.47
C ALA A 34 -55.43 52.64 -56.76
N GLY A 35 -54.75 51.53 -57.02
CA GLY A 35 -54.84 50.78 -58.28
C GLY A 35 -56.22 50.20 -58.63
N ASP A 36 -57.19 50.34 -57.73
CA ASP A 36 -58.58 49.87 -57.72
C ASP A 36 -59.61 51.02 -57.62
N GLY A 37 -59.19 52.28 -57.72
CA GLY A 37 -60.08 53.46 -57.72
C GLY A 37 -60.65 53.84 -56.34
N CYS A 38 -60.30 53.11 -55.27
CA CYS A 38 -60.74 53.46 -53.93
C CYS A 38 -59.76 54.44 -53.24
N PRO A 39 -60.27 55.36 -52.39
CA PRO A 39 -59.41 56.17 -51.55
C PRO A 39 -58.87 55.35 -50.37
N ASP A 40 -57.57 55.50 -50.13
CA ASP A 40 -56.79 54.92 -49.02
C ASP A 40 -55.91 56.07 -48.50
N THR A 41 -56.30 56.63 -47.35
CA THR A 41 -55.79 57.92 -46.88
C THR A 41 -54.40 57.81 -46.23
N ASP A 42 -54.09 56.70 -45.56
CA ASP A 42 -52.81 56.50 -44.88
C ASP A 42 -51.88 55.49 -45.59
N GLY A 43 -52.37 54.79 -46.62
CA GLY A 43 -51.58 53.97 -47.53
C GLY A 43 -51.12 52.67 -46.90
N ASP A 44 -51.95 52.04 -46.07
CA ASP A 44 -51.72 50.69 -45.52
C ASP A 44 -52.24 49.56 -46.42
N GLY A 45 -53.17 49.85 -47.34
CA GLY A 45 -53.78 48.89 -48.25
C GLY A 45 -55.21 48.48 -47.87
N VAL A 46 -55.80 49.05 -46.81
CA VAL A 46 -57.23 48.95 -46.48
C VAL A 46 -57.92 50.24 -46.95
N HIS A 47 -59.06 50.12 -47.65
CA HIS A 47 -59.75 51.31 -48.18
C HIS A 47 -60.46 52.09 -47.07
N ASP A 48 -60.55 53.42 -47.21
CA ASP A 48 -61.19 54.35 -46.27
C ASP A 48 -62.62 53.95 -45.78
N GLY A 49 -63.31 53.09 -46.54
CA GLY A 49 -64.66 52.60 -46.22
C GLY A 49 -64.68 51.35 -45.34
N ASP A 50 -63.62 50.55 -45.38
CA ASP A 50 -63.44 49.31 -44.63
C ASP A 50 -62.40 49.46 -43.50
N ASP A 51 -61.65 50.56 -43.52
CA ASP A 51 -60.64 50.94 -42.53
C ASP A 51 -61.28 51.71 -41.35
N GLU A 52 -61.20 51.14 -40.15
CA GLU A 52 -61.68 51.76 -38.92
C GLU A 52 -60.81 52.94 -38.46
N CYS A 53 -59.54 52.98 -38.91
CA CYS A 53 -58.50 53.89 -38.47
C CYS A 53 -57.90 54.81 -39.53
N LYS A 54 -58.42 54.86 -40.77
CA LYS A 54 -58.32 55.86 -41.87
C LYS A 54 -57.09 56.80 -42.00
N TYR A 55 -56.63 57.40 -40.91
CA TYR A 55 -55.51 58.32 -40.86
C TYR A 55 -54.29 57.73 -40.15
N GLU A 56 -54.31 56.46 -39.76
CA GLU A 56 -53.29 55.77 -39.00
C GLU A 56 -52.93 54.45 -39.67
N LYS A 57 -51.75 54.43 -40.29
CA LYS A 57 -51.26 53.29 -41.05
C LYS A 57 -51.19 52.00 -40.20
N GLU A 58 -51.80 50.92 -40.68
CA GLU A 58 -51.70 49.58 -40.07
C GLU A 58 -50.24 49.15 -39.78
N GLY A 59 -50.06 48.54 -38.59
CA GLY A 59 -48.84 47.83 -38.19
C GLY A 59 -48.79 46.42 -38.77
N ALA A 60 -47.92 45.54 -38.25
CA ALA A 60 -48.05 44.12 -38.57
C ALA A 60 -49.28 43.55 -37.85
N ASN A 61 -50.17 42.84 -38.57
CA ASN A 61 -51.28 42.02 -38.05
C ASN A 61 -52.61 42.73 -37.67
N GLY A 62 -52.97 43.88 -38.26
CA GLY A 62 -54.22 44.58 -37.95
C GLY A 62 -55.38 44.26 -38.91
N GLU A 63 -56.29 43.36 -38.57
CA GLU A 63 -57.37 42.91 -39.47
C GLU A 63 -58.40 44.01 -39.88
N ASN A 64 -58.37 45.21 -39.29
CA ASN A 64 -59.35 46.29 -39.48
C ASN A 64 -58.77 47.67 -39.90
N GLY A 65 -57.51 47.70 -40.36
CA GLY A 65 -56.83 48.95 -40.76
C GLY A 65 -56.30 49.79 -39.58
N CYS A 66 -56.41 49.30 -38.35
CA CYS A 66 -55.87 50.00 -37.17
C CYS A 66 -54.46 49.52 -36.80
N PRO A 67 -53.58 50.43 -36.33
CA PRO A 67 -52.34 50.01 -35.70
C PRO A 67 -52.67 49.24 -34.41
N VAL A 68 -52.08 48.05 -34.29
CA VAL A 68 -52.16 47.24 -33.08
C VAL A 68 -51.09 47.74 -32.11
N GLU A 69 -51.45 47.91 -30.83
CA GLU A 69 -50.45 48.26 -29.81
C GLU A 69 -49.54 47.06 -29.58
N ASP A 70 -48.23 47.31 -29.59
CA ASP A 70 -47.16 46.35 -29.35
C ASP A 70 -46.13 47.10 -28.49
N SER A 71 -46.37 47.03 -27.18
CA SER A 71 -45.80 47.90 -26.17
C SER A 71 -44.32 47.60 -25.88
N ASP A 72 -43.84 46.40 -26.21
CA ASP A 72 -42.44 45.99 -26.08
C ASP A 72 -41.72 45.69 -27.41
N SER A 73 -42.45 45.75 -28.52
CA SER A 73 -41.94 45.63 -29.88
C SER A 73 -41.32 44.27 -30.22
N ASP A 74 -41.86 43.19 -29.65
CA ASP A 74 -41.42 41.82 -29.92
C ASP A 74 -42.11 41.16 -31.14
N GLY A 75 -43.16 41.80 -31.65
CA GLY A 75 -43.94 41.35 -32.81
C GLY A 75 -45.21 40.58 -32.48
N VAL A 76 -45.54 40.41 -31.20
CA VAL A 76 -46.83 39.92 -30.68
C VAL A 76 -47.67 41.11 -30.21
N PRO A 77 -48.91 41.26 -30.70
CA PRO A 77 -49.85 42.29 -30.22
C PRO A 77 -50.12 42.28 -28.70
N ASP A 78 -50.32 43.44 -28.07
CA ASP A 78 -50.68 43.58 -26.64
C ASP A 78 -51.96 42.78 -26.24
N ASP A 79 -52.86 42.46 -27.19
CA ASP A 79 -54.05 41.64 -26.93
C ASP A 79 -53.84 40.13 -27.12
N GLU A 80 -52.69 39.74 -27.65
CA GLU A 80 -52.20 38.36 -27.83
C GLU A 80 -50.91 38.07 -27.03
N ASP A 81 -50.36 39.06 -26.34
CA ASP A 81 -49.18 39.00 -25.47
C ASP A 81 -49.61 38.94 -23.98
N ASP A 82 -49.22 37.89 -23.26
CA ASP A 82 -49.47 37.75 -21.82
C ASP A 82 -48.55 38.65 -20.96
N CYS A 83 -47.53 39.24 -21.58
CA CYS A 83 -46.43 39.99 -21.01
C CYS A 83 -46.19 41.33 -21.71
N ASP A 84 -47.24 42.13 -21.96
CA ASP A 84 -47.33 43.35 -22.80
C ASP A 84 -46.16 44.36 -22.74
N PHE A 85 -45.28 44.31 -21.73
CA PHE A 85 -44.16 45.24 -21.56
C PHE A 85 -42.78 44.56 -21.49
N THR A 86 -42.68 43.26 -21.82
CA THR A 86 -41.46 42.46 -21.71
C THR A 86 -41.32 41.47 -22.87
N ALA A 87 -40.51 41.86 -23.86
CA ALA A 87 -40.36 41.11 -25.10
C ALA A 87 -40.09 39.60 -24.90
N GLY A 88 -40.88 38.79 -25.61
CA GLY A 88 -40.76 37.34 -25.71
C GLY A 88 -41.04 36.82 -27.12
N PRO A 89 -41.01 35.49 -27.33
CA PRO A 89 -41.39 34.90 -28.61
C PRO A 89 -42.90 34.59 -28.67
N GLU A 90 -43.48 34.61 -29.88
CA GLU A 90 -44.85 34.13 -30.17
C GLU A 90 -45.09 32.70 -29.63
N SER A 91 -44.06 31.85 -29.57
CA SER A 91 -44.16 30.49 -29.03
C SER A 91 -44.44 30.41 -27.52
N ASN A 92 -44.27 31.51 -26.79
CA ASN A 92 -44.49 31.62 -25.36
C ASN A 92 -45.46 32.78 -25.03
N ASP A 93 -46.43 33.03 -25.93
CA ASP A 93 -47.48 34.03 -25.76
C ASP A 93 -46.92 35.43 -25.40
N GLY A 94 -45.84 35.84 -26.08
CA GLY A 94 -45.17 37.15 -25.89
C GLY A 94 -44.33 37.27 -24.60
N CYS A 95 -44.35 36.25 -23.73
CA CYS A 95 -43.55 36.25 -22.50
C CYS A 95 -42.10 35.79 -22.70
N PRO A 96 -41.12 36.36 -21.97
CA PRO A 96 -39.74 35.89 -22.01
C PRO A 96 -39.64 34.45 -21.53
N ILE A 97 -38.95 33.61 -22.30
CA ILE A 97 -38.57 32.27 -21.88
C ILE A 97 -37.50 32.41 -20.78
N PRO A 98 -37.68 31.82 -19.59
CA PRO A 98 -36.64 31.81 -18.57
C PRO A 98 -35.37 31.19 -19.15
N GLU A 99 -34.21 31.82 -19.03
CA GLU A 99 -32.92 31.31 -19.56
C GLU A 99 -32.49 29.96 -18.96
N ASP A 100 -33.25 29.45 -17.99
CA ASP A 100 -33.04 28.17 -17.30
C ASP A 100 -34.33 27.31 -17.34
N SER A 101 -35.21 27.47 -18.35
CA SER A 101 -36.37 26.58 -18.47
C SER A 101 -35.96 25.22 -19.00
N ASP A 102 -36.16 24.22 -18.16
CA ASP A 102 -35.94 22.80 -18.38
C ASP A 102 -37.23 22.12 -17.86
N ARG A 103 -38.15 21.80 -18.77
CA ARG A 103 -39.52 21.41 -18.41
C ARG A 103 -39.63 19.97 -17.93
N ASP A 104 -38.70 19.11 -18.32
CA ASP A 104 -38.64 17.70 -17.92
C ASP A 104 -37.46 17.37 -17.00
N ASP A 105 -36.70 18.39 -16.60
CA ASP A 105 -35.59 18.34 -15.64
C ASP A 105 -34.48 17.37 -16.10
N ASP A 106 -34.12 17.41 -17.39
CA ASP A 106 -33.14 16.51 -18.03
C ASP A 106 -31.72 17.11 -18.23
N ASP A 107 -31.49 18.32 -17.67
CA ASP A 107 -30.25 19.08 -17.78
C ASP A 107 -29.90 19.55 -19.21
N VAL A 108 -30.89 19.57 -20.13
CA VAL A 108 -30.84 20.22 -21.44
C VAL A 108 -31.91 21.34 -21.49
N PRO A 109 -31.53 22.61 -21.72
CA PRO A 109 -32.49 23.70 -21.83
C PRO A 109 -33.53 23.49 -22.95
N ASP A 110 -34.77 23.94 -22.74
CA ASP A 110 -35.90 23.78 -23.67
C ASP A 110 -35.60 24.20 -25.12
N ASP A 111 -34.68 25.15 -25.33
CA ASP A 111 -34.29 25.67 -26.65
C ASP A 111 -33.17 24.85 -27.33
N GLU A 112 -32.47 24.02 -26.57
CA GLU A 112 -31.48 23.04 -27.03
C GLU A 112 -32.05 21.60 -27.06
N ASP A 113 -33.23 21.39 -26.46
CA ASP A 113 -33.93 20.12 -26.39
C ASP A 113 -34.89 19.87 -27.58
N SER A 114 -34.73 18.71 -28.23
CA SER A 114 -35.59 18.25 -29.32
C SER A 114 -36.88 17.56 -28.83
N CYS A 115 -36.97 17.22 -27.55
CA CYS A 115 -38.11 16.62 -26.87
C CYS A 115 -38.46 17.33 -25.53
N PRO A 116 -38.79 18.64 -25.52
CA PRO A 116 -38.89 19.51 -24.32
C PRO A 116 -39.92 19.17 -23.23
N ASP A 117 -40.60 18.04 -23.34
CA ASP A 117 -41.60 17.59 -22.36
C ASP A 117 -41.37 16.10 -21.99
N THR A 118 -40.23 15.52 -22.40
CA THR A 118 -39.93 14.10 -22.26
C THR A 118 -38.45 13.88 -21.97
N TRP A 119 -38.16 13.70 -20.68
CA TRP A 119 -36.82 13.46 -20.15
C TRP A 119 -35.96 12.60 -21.08
N GLY A 120 -34.82 13.15 -21.50
CA GLY A 120 -33.87 12.50 -22.37
C GLY A 120 -32.43 12.78 -21.97
N SER A 121 -31.52 12.39 -22.86
CA SER A 121 -30.08 12.51 -22.62
C SER A 121 -29.44 13.38 -23.70
N LYS A 122 -28.23 13.89 -23.41
CA LYS A 122 -27.44 14.64 -24.39
C LYS A 122 -27.15 13.76 -25.62
N PRO A 123 -27.12 14.33 -26.84
CA PRO A 123 -26.95 15.74 -27.15
C PRO A 123 -28.22 16.51 -27.51
N ASN A 124 -29.41 15.91 -27.43
CA ASN A 124 -30.64 16.52 -27.94
C ASN A 124 -31.88 16.41 -27.03
N GLY A 125 -31.72 16.03 -25.76
CA GLY A 125 -32.78 15.98 -24.73
C GLY A 125 -33.94 15.03 -25.06
N CYS A 126 -33.76 14.16 -26.04
CA CYS A 126 -34.74 13.13 -26.35
C CYS A 126 -34.39 11.81 -25.67
N PRO A 127 -35.38 10.97 -25.32
CA PRO A 127 -35.14 9.61 -24.89
C PRO A 127 -34.43 8.85 -26.01
N ASP A 128 -33.12 8.69 -25.87
CA ASP A 128 -32.38 7.72 -26.66
C ASP A 128 -32.56 6.34 -26.02
N ASN A 129 -32.58 5.30 -26.84
CA ASN A 129 -32.47 3.93 -26.33
C ASN A 129 -30.99 3.69 -25.97
N ASP A 130 -30.45 4.47 -25.05
CA ASP A 130 -29.05 4.48 -24.60
C ASP A 130 -29.16 4.53 -23.06
N GLN A 131 -29.20 3.34 -22.44
CA GLN A 131 -29.61 3.17 -21.05
C GLN A 131 -28.55 3.61 -20.03
N ASP A 132 -27.31 3.81 -20.46
CA ASP A 132 -26.21 4.24 -19.60
C ASP A 132 -25.61 5.59 -20.00
N ASP A 133 -26.10 6.22 -21.06
CA ASP A 133 -25.71 7.56 -21.52
C ASP A 133 -24.24 7.65 -21.96
N ASP A 134 -23.68 6.56 -22.50
CA ASP A 134 -22.29 6.53 -22.99
C ASP A 134 -22.10 7.17 -24.38
N GLY A 135 -23.21 7.46 -25.07
CA GLY A 135 -23.26 8.02 -26.41
C GLY A 135 -23.46 6.98 -27.51
N THR A 136 -23.71 5.72 -27.14
CA THR A 136 -23.99 4.58 -28.01
C THR A 136 -25.38 4.03 -27.70
N ARG A 137 -26.24 3.94 -28.72
CA ARG A 137 -27.58 3.33 -28.53
C ARG A 137 -27.46 1.86 -28.13
N ASP A 138 -28.24 1.40 -27.16
CA ASP A 138 -28.45 0.03 -26.66
C ASP A 138 -28.37 -1.07 -27.74
N GLU A 139 -28.93 -0.80 -28.93
CA GLU A 139 -28.95 -1.77 -30.04
C GLU A 139 -27.58 -1.99 -30.71
N ASN A 140 -26.66 -1.05 -30.51
CA ASN A 140 -25.30 -1.01 -31.05
C ASN A 140 -24.23 -0.90 -29.95
N ASP A 141 -24.67 -0.79 -28.70
CA ASP A 141 -23.86 -0.68 -27.51
C ASP A 141 -23.44 -2.07 -27.03
N PRO A 142 -22.12 -2.34 -26.91
CA PRO A 142 -21.63 -3.62 -26.41
C PRO A 142 -21.98 -3.84 -24.92
N CYS A 143 -22.23 -2.78 -24.17
CA CYS A 143 -22.54 -2.74 -22.75
C CYS A 143 -23.71 -1.79 -22.42
N PRO A 144 -24.98 -2.13 -22.75
CA PRO A 144 -26.14 -1.22 -22.61
C PRO A 144 -26.55 -0.79 -21.18
N GLN A 145 -25.67 -0.88 -20.19
CA GLN A 145 -25.89 -0.59 -18.77
C GLN A 145 -24.61 -0.05 -18.08
N ASP A 146 -23.50 0.12 -18.79
CA ASP A 146 -22.23 0.60 -18.25
C ASP A 146 -21.67 1.76 -19.11
N PRO A 147 -21.66 3.01 -18.60
CA PRO A 147 -21.28 4.22 -19.33
C PRO A 147 -19.81 4.28 -19.78
N TYR A 148 -19.04 3.23 -19.53
CA TYR A 148 -17.61 3.15 -19.84
C TYR A 148 -17.26 2.00 -20.78
N ASP A 149 -18.24 1.31 -21.37
CA ASP A 149 -18.00 0.26 -22.37
C ASP A 149 -17.10 -0.90 -21.86
N ARG A 150 -17.09 -1.16 -20.54
CA ARG A 150 -16.16 -2.11 -19.90
C ARG A 150 -16.76 -3.52 -19.79
N CYS A 151 -17.25 -4.06 -20.89
CA CYS A 151 -17.93 -5.37 -20.94
C CYS A 151 -17.05 -6.56 -20.55
N ASP A 152 -15.74 -6.37 -20.59
CA ASP A 152 -14.73 -7.38 -20.26
C ASP A 152 -13.98 -7.07 -18.95
N ASP A 153 -14.34 -6.00 -18.23
CA ASP A 153 -13.80 -5.69 -16.92
C ASP A 153 -14.90 -5.97 -15.88
N PRO A 154 -14.93 -7.16 -15.25
CA PRO A 154 -15.79 -7.34 -14.09
C PRO A 154 -15.49 -6.20 -13.10
N PRO A 155 -16.46 -5.77 -12.26
CA PRO A 155 -16.10 -4.95 -11.10
C PRO A 155 -14.90 -5.64 -10.45
N GLU A 156 -13.81 -4.88 -10.20
CA GLU A 156 -12.59 -5.41 -9.57
C GLU A 156 -13.03 -6.44 -8.53
N ASP A 157 -12.60 -7.70 -8.69
CA ASP A 157 -13.01 -8.77 -7.77
C ASP A 157 -12.70 -8.22 -6.38
N PRO A 158 -13.70 -7.96 -5.53
CA PRO A 158 -13.45 -7.26 -4.29
C PRO A 158 -12.55 -8.09 -3.37
N ASP A 159 -12.26 -9.34 -3.72
CA ASP A 159 -11.35 -10.27 -3.07
C ASP A 159 -10.37 -10.80 -4.15
N SER A 160 -9.26 -10.09 -4.34
CA SER A 160 -8.31 -10.30 -5.45
C SER A 160 -7.61 -11.65 -5.40
N ASP A 161 -7.52 -12.28 -4.23
CA ASP A 161 -6.84 -13.55 -4.03
C ASP A 161 -7.76 -14.74 -3.71
N GLY A 162 -9.03 -14.45 -3.44
CA GLY A 162 -10.11 -15.43 -3.25
C GLY A 162 -10.09 -16.11 -1.89
N ASP A 163 -9.55 -15.47 -0.85
CA ASP A 163 -9.44 -16.04 0.49
C ASP A 163 -10.69 -15.82 1.37
N GLY A 164 -11.59 -14.92 0.94
CA GLY A 164 -12.83 -14.56 1.61
C GLY A 164 -12.78 -13.28 2.45
N VAL A 165 -11.72 -12.47 2.35
CA VAL A 165 -11.61 -11.10 2.88
C VAL A 165 -11.58 -10.13 1.70
N ASP A 166 -12.34 -9.03 1.77
CA ASP A 166 -12.35 -8.03 0.70
C ASP A 166 -11.04 -7.20 0.75
N ASP A 167 -10.47 -6.82 -0.40
CA ASP A 167 -9.19 -6.12 -0.61
C ASP A 167 -9.02 -4.84 0.24
N ASP A 168 -10.10 -4.17 0.62
CA ASP A 168 -10.07 -2.96 1.46
C ASP A 168 -10.03 -3.26 2.98
N GLU A 169 -10.32 -4.51 3.36
CA GLU A 169 -10.20 -5.06 4.72
C GLU A 169 -9.07 -6.10 4.84
N ASP A 170 -8.42 -6.47 3.72
CA ASP A 170 -7.35 -7.47 3.62
C ASP A 170 -5.95 -6.88 3.85
N ASN A 171 -5.21 -7.40 4.82
CA ASN A 171 -3.81 -7.03 5.08
C ASN A 171 -2.81 -7.69 4.11
N CYS A 172 -3.24 -8.59 3.23
CA CYS A 172 -2.49 -9.16 2.13
C CYS A 172 -3.32 -9.34 0.85
N PRO A 173 -3.76 -8.25 0.16
CA PRO A 173 -4.74 -8.30 -0.95
C PRO A 173 -4.39 -9.14 -2.19
N ASN A 174 -3.22 -9.80 -2.22
CA ASN A 174 -2.80 -10.62 -3.34
C ASN A 174 -2.25 -11.99 -2.89
N THR A 175 -2.33 -12.32 -1.60
CA THR A 175 -1.76 -13.54 -1.01
C THR A 175 -2.74 -14.16 0.00
N PRO A 176 -3.40 -15.29 -0.34
CA PRO A 176 -4.50 -15.81 0.45
C PRO A 176 -4.13 -16.09 1.91
N ASN A 177 -4.76 -15.39 2.84
CA ASN A 177 -4.46 -15.45 4.27
C ASN A 177 -5.66 -15.20 5.20
N ALA A 178 -6.86 -15.72 4.88
CA ALA A 178 -8.16 -15.54 5.55
C ALA A 178 -8.24 -15.42 7.09
N GLY A 179 -7.20 -15.83 7.82
CA GLY A 179 -7.02 -15.56 9.24
C GLY A 179 -6.50 -14.17 9.60
N GLN A 180 -6.04 -13.37 8.62
CA GLN A 180 -5.58 -11.99 8.75
C GLN A 180 -4.59 -11.80 9.91
N ALA A 181 -3.63 -12.73 10.02
CA ALA A 181 -2.57 -12.62 11.01
C ALA A 181 -1.69 -11.40 10.70
N ASN A 182 -1.33 -10.66 11.75
CA ASN A 182 -0.43 -9.51 11.72
C ASN A 182 0.24 -9.41 13.11
N ALA A 183 1.47 -9.91 13.24
CA ALA A 183 2.15 -10.06 14.54
C ALA A 183 2.73 -8.74 15.06
N ASP A 184 3.27 -7.89 14.18
CA ASP A 184 3.85 -6.60 14.54
C ASP A 184 2.83 -5.42 14.51
N GLY A 185 1.71 -5.62 13.83
CA GLY A 185 0.60 -4.69 13.69
C GLY A 185 0.81 -3.60 12.63
N ASP A 186 1.67 -3.82 11.64
CA ASP A 186 1.95 -2.88 10.57
C ASP A 186 0.91 -2.95 9.41
N ALA A 187 1.26 -2.48 8.22
CA ALA A 187 0.32 -2.47 7.08
C ALA A 187 0.19 -3.82 6.39
N ASP A 188 1.23 -4.65 6.44
CA ASP A 188 1.29 -5.93 5.74
C ASP A 188 0.89 -7.05 6.73
N GLY A 189 0.27 -8.10 6.23
CA GLY A 189 -0.06 -9.29 7.03
C GLY A 189 1.05 -10.34 6.98
N ASN A 190 1.04 -11.28 7.92
CA ASN A 190 2.07 -12.31 8.02
C ASN A 190 2.29 -13.17 6.74
N ALA A 191 1.35 -13.15 5.81
CA ALA A 191 1.47 -13.91 4.57
C ALA A 191 2.23 -13.16 3.47
N CYS A 192 2.37 -11.84 3.59
CA CYS A 192 2.95 -10.95 2.60
C CYS A 192 3.98 -9.97 3.19
N ASP A 193 4.21 -10.03 4.49
CA ASP A 193 5.27 -9.33 5.21
C ASP A 193 6.58 -10.16 5.15
N PRO A 194 7.75 -9.55 4.87
CA PRO A 194 9.04 -10.21 4.99
C PRO A 194 9.61 -10.27 6.42
N ASP A 195 9.08 -9.51 7.39
CA ASP A 195 9.53 -9.43 8.79
C ASP A 195 8.30 -9.41 9.71
N ASP A 196 7.70 -10.59 9.91
CA ASP A 196 6.37 -10.79 10.51
C ASP A 196 6.22 -10.18 11.92
N ASP A 197 7.31 -9.99 12.65
CA ASP A 197 7.32 -9.50 14.03
C ASP A 197 7.99 -8.12 14.23
N GLY A 198 8.60 -7.56 13.17
CA GLY A 198 9.13 -6.21 13.13
C GLY A 198 10.38 -6.00 13.99
N ASP A 199 11.15 -7.04 14.28
CA ASP A 199 12.38 -6.95 15.05
C ASP A 199 13.60 -6.52 14.22
N GLY A 200 13.48 -6.56 12.89
CA GLY A 200 14.49 -6.18 11.92
C GLY A 200 15.32 -7.33 11.34
N VAL A 201 14.88 -8.58 11.50
CA VAL A 201 15.41 -9.78 10.88
C VAL A 201 14.35 -10.37 9.96
N ASP A 202 14.68 -10.62 8.69
CA ASP A 202 13.72 -11.19 7.73
C ASP A 202 13.35 -12.65 8.13
N ASP A 203 12.11 -13.07 7.92
CA ASP A 203 11.55 -14.37 8.32
C ASP A 203 12.37 -15.60 7.89
N ASP A 204 13.13 -15.51 6.80
CA ASP A 204 13.96 -16.60 6.29
C ASP A 204 15.31 -16.74 7.02
N GLU A 205 15.69 -15.72 7.80
CA GLU A 205 16.85 -15.67 8.68
C GLU A 205 16.46 -15.62 10.17
N ASP A 206 15.15 -15.54 10.49
CA ASP A 206 14.61 -15.43 11.84
C ASP A 206 14.32 -16.80 12.48
N ASN A 207 14.90 -17.05 13.66
CA ASN A 207 14.65 -18.27 14.45
C ASN A 207 13.36 -18.20 15.29
N CYS A 208 12.70 -17.05 15.36
CA CYS A 208 11.37 -16.82 15.92
C CYS A 208 10.53 -15.85 15.09
N PRO A 209 10.08 -16.22 13.88
CA PRO A 209 9.41 -15.30 12.94
C PRO A 209 8.15 -14.57 13.45
N LEU A 210 7.58 -14.95 14.60
CA LEU A 210 6.34 -14.37 15.13
C LEU A 210 6.54 -13.68 16.48
N GLN A 211 7.77 -13.58 16.99
CA GLN A 211 8.04 -13.18 18.37
C GLN A 211 9.36 -12.40 18.49
N PRO A 212 9.30 -11.05 18.64
CA PRO A 212 10.46 -10.19 18.44
C PRO A 212 11.66 -10.57 19.29
N ASN A 213 12.80 -10.85 18.64
CA ASN A 213 14.01 -11.34 19.27
C ASN A 213 15.32 -11.01 18.52
N ALA A 214 15.45 -9.82 17.91
CA ALA A 214 16.54 -9.31 17.05
C ALA A 214 18.01 -9.69 17.35
N ALA A 215 18.31 -10.18 18.54
CA ALA A 215 19.59 -10.82 18.86
C ALA A 215 19.72 -12.26 18.33
N GLN A 216 18.62 -12.88 17.87
CA GLN A 216 18.56 -14.21 17.26
C GLN A 216 19.25 -15.27 18.14
N VAL A 217 18.93 -15.24 19.43
CA VAL A 217 19.53 -16.15 20.43
C VAL A 217 18.83 -17.50 20.34
N ASP A 218 19.61 -18.55 20.12
CA ASP A 218 19.23 -19.97 20.17
C ASP A 218 20.36 -20.68 20.95
N ARG A 219 20.10 -21.13 22.18
CA ARG A 219 21.17 -21.58 23.09
C ARG A 219 21.47 -23.06 22.95
N ASP A 220 20.50 -23.87 22.58
CA ASP A 220 20.69 -25.31 22.43
C ASP A 220 20.96 -25.73 20.98
N GLY A 221 20.86 -24.79 20.03
CA GLY A 221 21.29 -24.91 18.64
C GLY A 221 20.38 -25.80 17.82
N ASP A 222 19.11 -25.93 18.20
CA ASP A 222 18.14 -26.76 17.51
C ASP A 222 17.41 -26.04 16.36
N GLY A 223 17.59 -24.72 16.27
CA GLY A 223 17.05 -23.85 15.23
C GLY A 223 15.81 -23.07 15.65
N ASP A 224 15.14 -23.42 16.75
CA ASP A 224 14.06 -22.64 17.32
C ASP A 224 14.64 -21.61 18.30
N GLY A 225 14.29 -20.33 18.15
CA GLY A 225 14.87 -19.28 18.96
C GLY A 225 14.36 -19.30 20.40
N ALA A 226 15.19 -18.79 21.31
CA ALA A 226 14.88 -18.73 22.74
C ALA A 226 13.61 -17.94 23.10
N ALA A 227 13.09 -17.12 22.18
CA ALA A 227 11.88 -16.34 22.41
C ALA A 227 10.59 -17.13 22.13
N CYS A 228 10.68 -18.18 21.32
CA CYS A 228 9.55 -18.97 20.82
C CYS A 228 9.69 -20.47 21.07
N ASP A 229 10.82 -20.93 21.63
CA ASP A 229 11.01 -22.30 22.07
C ASP A 229 10.64 -22.51 23.55
N ASP A 230 9.73 -23.46 23.79
CA ASP A 230 9.28 -23.87 25.12
C ASP A 230 10.24 -24.87 25.80
N ASP A 231 11.09 -25.56 25.03
CA ASP A 231 12.06 -26.55 25.49
C ASP A 231 13.47 -25.93 25.70
N GLU A 232 13.69 -24.70 25.24
CA GLU A 232 14.92 -23.92 25.41
C GLU A 232 15.33 -23.82 26.89
N PRO A 233 16.57 -24.17 27.24
CA PRO A 233 17.07 -23.95 28.57
C PRO A 233 17.14 -22.44 28.87
N ASP A 234 16.57 -22.03 30.02
CA ASP A 234 16.70 -20.69 30.64
C ASP A 234 18.17 -20.21 30.83
N TYR A 235 19.15 -21.04 30.48
CA TYR A 235 20.56 -20.81 30.74
C TYR A 235 21.43 -20.99 29.49
N ASP A 236 22.34 -20.06 29.22
CA ASP A 236 23.47 -20.35 28.31
C ASP A 236 24.38 -21.37 29.00
N GLU A 237 24.80 -22.44 28.32
CA GLU A 237 25.63 -23.50 28.92
C GLU A 237 26.93 -23.74 28.14
N ALA A 238 28.04 -23.88 28.85
CA ALA A 238 29.27 -24.49 28.31
C ALA A 238 29.63 -25.71 29.16
N SER A 239 29.92 -26.85 28.52
CA SER A 239 30.18 -28.09 29.23
C SER A 239 31.46 -28.81 28.79
N TRP A 240 32.12 -29.49 29.74
CA TRP A 240 33.30 -30.33 29.50
C TRP A 240 33.10 -31.71 30.10
N GLN A 241 33.28 -32.76 29.30
CA GLN A 241 33.39 -34.11 29.80
C GLN A 241 34.83 -34.42 30.21
N LEU A 242 35.00 -34.94 31.43
CA LEU A 242 36.28 -35.28 32.01
C LEU A 242 36.25 -36.70 32.55
N ASP A 243 37.13 -37.55 32.05
CA ASP A 243 37.36 -38.88 32.62
C ASP A 243 38.22 -38.76 33.88
N VAL A 244 37.68 -39.17 35.04
CA VAL A 244 38.42 -39.23 36.31
C VAL A 244 38.85 -40.69 36.55
N PRO A 245 40.13 -41.05 36.35
CA PRO A 245 40.56 -42.43 36.43
C PRO A 245 40.40 -43.02 37.85
N ALA A 246 40.05 -44.31 37.93
CA ALA A 246 39.90 -44.98 39.22
C ALA A 246 41.24 -45.06 39.98
N GLY A 247 41.20 -44.84 41.30
CA GLY A 247 42.37 -44.97 42.17
C GLY A 247 43.34 -43.79 42.14
N THR A 248 42.90 -42.63 41.65
CA THR A 248 43.70 -41.39 41.52
C THR A 248 43.79 -40.55 42.80
N GLY A 249 43.04 -40.84 43.87
CA GLY A 249 43.11 -40.03 45.09
C GLY A 249 42.52 -38.63 44.89
N ASN A 250 43.22 -37.58 45.33
CA ASN A 250 42.73 -36.20 45.33
C ASN A 250 42.90 -35.56 43.93
N VAL A 251 41.87 -35.59 43.10
CA VAL A 251 41.85 -34.91 41.79
C VAL A 251 41.11 -33.60 41.92
N TYR A 252 41.59 -32.52 41.30
CA TYR A 252 40.98 -31.20 41.37
C TYR A 252 40.79 -30.59 39.99
N PHE A 253 39.65 -29.94 39.79
CA PHE A 253 39.40 -29.00 38.70
C PHE A 253 39.60 -27.57 39.22
N GLU A 254 40.32 -26.76 38.46
CA GLU A 254 40.54 -25.36 38.82
C GLU A 254 40.34 -24.44 37.62
N MET A 255 39.74 -23.28 37.85
CA MET A 255 39.55 -22.23 36.85
C MET A 255 39.68 -20.84 37.46
N GLU A 256 40.07 -19.86 36.64
CA GLU A 256 39.87 -18.44 36.94
C GLU A 256 38.62 -17.94 36.20
N PHE A 257 37.77 -17.19 36.88
CA PHE A 257 36.53 -16.66 36.32
C PHE A 257 36.28 -15.20 36.74
N ALA A 258 35.53 -14.48 35.93
CA ALA A 258 34.93 -13.20 36.28
C ALA A 258 33.48 -13.22 35.81
N VAL A 259 32.55 -12.96 36.73
CA VAL A 259 31.12 -12.84 36.45
C VAL A 259 30.75 -11.36 36.47
N ASP A 260 29.93 -10.96 35.51
CA ASP A 260 29.16 -9.72 35.52
C ASP A 260 27.68 -10.11 35.42
N LYS A 261 26.88 -9.77 36.44
CA LYS A 261 25.46 -10.16 36.50
C LYS A 261 24.62 -9.22 37.37
N GLY A 262 23.34 -9.11 37.02
CA GLY A 262 22.31 -8.44 37.79
C GLY A 262 21.94 -9.16 39.10
N PRO A 263 21.10 -8.51 39.94
CA PRO A 263 20.68 -9.03 41.24
C PRO A 263 19.81 -10.29 41.14
N ASP A 264 19.02 -10.42 40.08
CA ASP A 264 18.08 -11.52 39.86
C ASP A 264 18.61 -12.60 38.90
N GLU A 265 19.82 -12.40 38.36
CA GLU A 265 20.46 -13.31 37.41
C GLU A 265 21.35 -14.33 38.13
N GLN A 266 21.55 -15.49 37.51
CA GLN A 266 22.34 -16.60 38.02
C GLN A 266 23.56 -16.83 37.13
N ALA A 267 24.65 -17.23 37.77
CA ALA A 267 25.86 -17.73 37.13
C ALA A 267 26.31 -18.93 37.94
N ASN A 268 26.43 -20.10 37.33
CA ASN A 268 26.58 -21.37 38.02
C ASN A 268 27.75 -22.16 37.46
N LEU A 269 28.38 -22.94 38.34
CA LEU A 269 29.34 -23.97 38.00
C LEU A 269 28.87 -25.27 38.62
N THR A 270 28.55 -26.25 37.77
CA THR A 270 27.97 -27.53 38.16
C THR A 270 28.91 -28.66 37.75
N ILE A 271 29.02 -29.69 38.60
CA ILE A 271 29.68 -30.95 38.25
C ILE A 271 28.63 -32.06 38.33
N VAL A 272 28.45 -32.78 37.22
CA VAL A 272 27.52 -33.91 37.10
C VAL A 272 28.33 -35.19 37.00
N GLY A 273 28.09 -36.14 37.91
CA GLY A 273 28.67 -37.48 37.88
C GLY A 273 27.64 -38.56 38.22
N SER A 274 28.05 -39.83 38.29
CA SER A 274 27.11 -40.94 38.58
C SER A 274 26.55 -40.90 40.01
N GLY A 275 27.23 -40.16 40.91
CA GLY A 275 26.80 -39.90 42.29
C GLY A 275 25.82 -38.73 42.46
N GLY A 276 25.45 -38.03 41.38
CA GLY A 276 24.58 -36.85 41.39
C GLY A 276 25.33 -35.54 41.10
N GLU A 277 24.61 -34.43 41.21
CA GLU A 277 25.10 -33.11 40.86
C GLU A 277 25.67 -32.36 42.07
N GLN A 278 26.83 -31.72 41.88
CA GLN A 278 27.37 -30.72 42.81
C GLN A 278 27.27 -29.33 42.20
N PHE A 279 26.61 -28.43 42.94
CA PHE A 279 26.28 -27.09 42.48
C PHE A 279 27.09 -26.02 43.22
N THR A 280 27.64 -25.07 42.47
CA THR A 280 28.22 -23.83 43.01
C THR A 280 27.66 -22.62 42.27
N SER A 281 26.93 -21.76 42.98
CA SER A 281 26.61 -20.42 42.47
C SER A 281 27.88 -19.54 42.48
N LEU A 282 28.17 -18.95 41.33
CA LEU A 282 29.18 -17.93 41.12
C LEU A 282 28.56 -16.56 41.41
N GLN A 283 29.21 -15.81 42.30
CA GLN A 283 28.78 -14.47 42.67
C GLN A 283 29.35 -13.45 41.69
N ASP A 284 28.75 -12.27 41.64
CA ASP A 284 29.29 -11.13 40.92
C ASP A 284 30.70 -10.80 41.42
N THR A 285 31.57 -10.37 40.51
CA THR A 285 32.99 -10.19 40.81
C THR A 285 33.54 -8.89 40.25
N ASP A 286 34.17 -8.08 41.11
CA ASP A 286 34.96 -6.91 40.70
C ASP A 286 36.28 -7.26 39.96
N GLY A 287 36.43 -8.50 39.46
CA GLY A 287 37.62 -9.01 38.79
C GLY A 287 37.81 -10.53 38.92
N TRP A 288 38.90 -11.05 38.34
CA TRP A 288 39.16 -12.49 38.28
C TRP A 288 39.27 -13.16 39.67
N ARG A 289 38.51 -14.23 39.86
CA ARG A 289 38.51 -15.11 41.03
C ARG A 289 38.94 -16.52 40.61
N GLN A 290 39.63 -17.22 41.50
CA GLN A 290 39.98 -18.62 41.28
C GLN A 290 38.97 -19.51 42.00
N ARG A 291 38.56 -20.60 41.34
CA ARG A 291 37.74 -21.65 41.92
C ARG A 291 38.46 -22.98 41.76
N THR A 292 38.49 -23.76 42.83
CA THR A 292 39.02 -25.13 42.85
C THR A 292 37.92 -26.06 43.34
N LEU A 293 37.65 -27.13 42.61
CA LEU A 293 36.63 -28.14 42.90
C LEU A 293 37.32 -29.50 43.05
N ASP A 294 36.93 -30.23 44.09
CA ASP A 294 37.41 -31.58 44.35
C ASP A 294 36.62 -32.58 43.50
N LEU A 295 37.34 -33.31 42.65
CA LEU A 295 36.82 -34.36 41.79
C LEU A 295 37.05 -35.76 42.36
N GLY A 296 37.74 -35.89 43.50
CA GLY A 296 38.06 -37.17 44.12
C GLY A 296 36.82 -37.99 44.49
N THR A 297 35.67 -37.33 44.70
CA THR A 297 34.38 -37.98 44.94
C THR A 297 33.83 -38.72 43.72
N PHE A 298 34.34 -38.43 42.52
CA PHE A 298 33.92 -39.02 41.24
C PHE A 298 35.01 -39.93 40.66
N ALA A 299 35.84 -40.54 41.51
CA ALA A 299 36.92 -41.40 41.04
C ALA A 299 36.40 -42.66 40.32
N GLY A 300 36.83 -42.87 39.08
CA GLY A 300 36.48 -44.03 38.27
C GLY A 300 35.30 -43.85 37.31
N GLU A 301 34.86 -42.61 37.08
CA GLU A 301 33.77 -42.28 36.17
C GLU A 301 34.08 -41.02 35.34
N THR A 302 33.28 -40.81 34.30
CA THR A 302 33.26 -39.59 33.49
C THR A 302 32.34 -38.58 34.17
N VAL A 303 32.83 -37.37 34.40
CA VAL A 303 32.05 -36.25 34.94
C VAL A 303 31.87 -35.16 33.91
N THR A 304 30.76 -34.44 33.96
CA THR A 304 30.51 -33.25 33.15
C THR A 304 30.63 -32.01 34.03
N VAL A 305 31.57 -31.13 33.71
CA VAL A 305 31.67 -29.80 34.32
C VAL A 305 30.92 -28.82 33.45
N ARG A 306 29.97 -28.07 34.01
CA ARG A 306 29.08 -27.15 33.29
C ARG A 306 29.18 -25.74 33.87
N LEU A 307 29.33 -24.73 33.02
CA LEU A 307 29.09 -23.34 33.38
C LEU A 307 27.76 -22.94 32.79
N SER A 308 26.95 -22.19 33.55
CA SER A 308 25.71 -21.65 33.00
C SER A 308 25.32 -20.28 33.53
N THR A 309 24.62 -19.49 32.73
CA THR A 309 24.16 -18.12 33.03
C THR A 309 22.68 -17.95 32.72
N THR A 310 21.95 -17.12 33.46
CA THR A 310 20.58 -16.72 33.07
C THR A 310 20.53 -15.25 32.68
N GLY A 311 19.62 -14.88 31.77
CA GLY A 311 19.37 -13.48 31.43
C GLY A 311 20.59 -12.86 30.73
N SER A 312 21.06 -11.71 31.22
CA SER A 312 22.23 -11.01 30.66
C SER A 312 23.54 -11.28 31.38
N ALA A 313 23.57 -12.28 32.28
CA ALA A 313 24.77 -12.62 33.03
C ALA A 313 25.89 -13.12 32.10
N VAL A 314 27.10 -12.63 32.31
CA VAL A 314 28.27 -13.01 31.51
C VAL A 314 29.30 -13.68 32.40
N ILE A 315 29.68 -14.92 32.05
CA ILE A 315 30.85 -15.58 32.63
C ILE A 315 32.02 -15.47 31.66
N ARG A 316 33.12 -14.89 32.14
CA ARG A 316 34.44 -14.98 31.50
C ARG A 316 35.28 -15.97 32.26
N ALA A 317 35.86 -16.95 31.57
CA ALA A 317 36.67 -17.97 32.20
C ALA A 317 38.02 -18.13 31.49
N ARG A 318 39.06 -18.49 32.26
CA ARG A 318 40.42 -18.74 31.77
C ARG A 318 41.18 -19.67 32.71
N ASN A 319 42.36 -20.12 32.26
CA ASN A 319 43.28 -20.94 33.06
C ASN A 319 42.64 -22.22 33.64
N ALA A 320 41.63 -22.78 32.97
CA ALA A 320 40.96 -24.01 33.37
C ALA A 320 41.92 -25.21 33.29
N ARG A 321 41.99 -26.03 34.34
CA ARG A 321 42.93 -27.16 34.43
C ARG A 321 42.45 -28.24 35.39
N VAL A 322 42.89 -29.47 35.12
CA VAL A 322 42.72 -30.62 36.01
C VAL A 322 44.09 -31.11 36.48
N TYR A 323 44.22 -31.39 37.76
CA TYR A 323 45.45 -31.94 38.35
C TYR A 323 45.14 -32.93 39.47
N GLN A 324 46.13 -33.79 39.77
CA GLN A 324 46.06 -34.81 40.81
C GLN A 324 47.08 -34.48 41.91
N ASP A 325 46.62 -34.37 43.16
CA ASP A 325 47.44 -34.25 44.37
C ASP A 325 47.69 -35.66 44.94
N THR A 326 48.93 -36.14 44.81
CA THR A 326 49.28 -37.53 45.11
C THR A 326 49.69 -37.72 46.59
N ASP A 327 50.08 -36.65 47.28
CA ASP A 327 50.60 -36.71 48.65
C ASP A 327 49.75 -35.96 49.69
N GLY A 328 48.74 -35.21 49.23
CA GLY A 328 47.71 -34.59 50.08
C GLY A 328 48.19 -33.33 50.80
N ASP A 329 49.25 -32.69 50.31
CA ASP A 329 49.86 -31.52 50.93
C ASP A 329 49.37 -30.17 50.38
N SER A 330 48.44 -30.20 49.42
CA SER A 330 47.90 -29.01 48.75
C SER A 330 48.99 -28.17 48.05
N LEU A 331 49.32 -28.56 46.81
CA LEU A 331 50.01 -27.76 45.80
C LEU A 331 51.40 -27.20 46.20
N SER A 332 52.15 -27.85 47.10
CA SER A 332 53.41 -27.27 47.58
C SER A 332 54.61 -27.52 46.65
N ASP A 333 54.55 -28.48 45.73
CA ASP A 333 55.66 -28.77 44.83
C ASP A 333 55.30 -28.98 43.34
N TYR A 334 56.24 -28.57 42.48
CA TYR A 334 56.11 -28.51 41.02
C TYR A 334 56.26 -29.88 40.33
N ARG A 335 56.56 -30.97 41.08
CA ARG A 335 57.07 -32.22 40.49
C ARG A 335 56.08 -33.37 40.39
N GLU A 336 54.86 -33.23 40.92
CA GLU A 336 53.91 -34.35 41.01
C GLU A 336 52.71 -34.28 40.04
N ASN A 337 52.59 -33.21 39.25
CA ASN A 337 51.41 -33.00 38.41
C ASN A 337 51.41 -33.88 37.14
N GLN A 338 50.62 -34.96 37.12
CA GLN A 338 50.04 -35.39 35.84
C GLN A 338 48.99 -34.34 35.44
N ARG A 339 49.38 -33.48 34.50
CA ARG A 339 48.50 -32.45 33.97
C ARG A 339 47.77 -33.03 32.76
N TRP A 340 46.45 -33.15 32.88
CA TRP A 340 45.60 -33.40 31.72
C TRP A 340 45.27 -32.06 31.09
N THR A 341 45.47 -31.97 29.78
CA THR A 341 45.25 -30.74 29.01
C THR A 341 43.81 -30.83 28.51
N ILE A 342 42.96 -29.89 28.93
CA ILE A 342 41.68 -29.67 28.26
C ILE A 342 42.03 -29.20 26.85
N PRO A 343 41.45 -29.75 25.76
CA PRO A 343 42.00 -29.65 24.41
C PRO A 343 42.23 -28.23 23.86
N TYR A 344 41.63 -27.20 24.46
CA TYR A 344 41.79 -25.81 24.06
C TYR A 344 42.72 -25.03 24.99
N GLY A 345 43.77 -24.45 24.39
CA GLY A 345 44.34 -23.16 24.76
C GLY A 345 44.93 -23.01 26.17
N TYR A 346 46.25 -23.05 26.29
CA TYR A 346 46.93 -22.50 27.46
C TYR A 346 46.77 -20.97 27.46
N GLY A 347 45.68 -20.45 28.04
CA GLY A 347 45.47 -19.01 28.27
C GLY A 347 44.47 -18.30 27.35
N ASP A 348 43.60 -19.02 26.65
CA ASP A 348 42.51 -18.38 25.91
C ASP A 348 41.32 -18.10 26.85
N SER A 349 40.79 -16.88 26.77
CA SER A 349 39.59 -16.46 27.49
C SER A 349 38.38 -16.70 26.61
N PHE A 350 37.45 -17.54 27.04
CA PHE A 350 36.14 -17.62 26.41
C PHE A 350 35.15 -16.77 27.21
N THR A 351 34.28 -16.07 26.49
CA THR A 351 33.23 -15.21 27.03
C THR A 351 31.94 -15.80 26.52
N LEU A 352 31.06 -16.26 27.42
CA LEU A 352 29.69 -16.54 27.05
C LEU A 352 29.01 -15.18 26.83
N SER A 353 28.68 -14.87 25.58
CA SER A 353 28.01 -13.64 25.16
C SER A 353 26.85 -14.04 24.27
N PRO A 354 25.66 -13.42 24.40
CA PRO A 354 24.46 -13.76 23.62
C PRO A 354 24.55 -13.35 22.13
N THR A 355 25.75 -13.26 21.55
CA THR A 355 25.99 -12.70 20.20
C THR A 355 27.08 -13.42 19.40
N SER A 356 27.42 -14.68 19.73
CA SER A 356 28.41 -15.47 18.97
C SER A 356 27.74 -16.66 18.28
N GLN A 357 27.66 -16.62 16.94
CA GLN A 357 27.12 -17.67 16.07
C GLN A 357 28.03 -18.91 16.03
N ASP A 358 27.41 -20.10 16.02
CA ASP A 358 27.99 -21.44 15.91
C ASP A 358 27.14 -22.21 14.88
N SER A 359 27.68 -22.56 13.71
CA SER A 359 26.90 -23.14 12.60
C SER A 359 26.81 -24.67 12.61
N ASP A 360 27.50 -25.37 13.52
CA ASP A 360 27.43 -26.84 13.59
C ASP A 360 27.07 -27.42 14.97
N GLY A 361 26.76 -26.54 15.93
CA GLY A 361 26.04 -26.86 17.16
C GLY A 361 26.90 -27.57 18.21
N ASP A 362 28.20 -27.28 18.23
CA ASP A 362 29.17 -27.87 19.15
C ASP A 362 29.66 -26.90 20.26
N GLY A 363 29.20 -25.66 20.21
CA GLY A 363 29.45 -24.56 21.13
C GLY A 363 30.65 -23.68 20.77
N LEU A 364 31.08 -23.64 19.50
CA LEU A 364 32.26 -22.90 19.02
C LEU A 364 31.98 -22.04 17.77
N ASP A 365 32.71 -20.93 17.62
CA ASP A 365 32.65 -20.05 16.44
C ASP A 365 33.35 -20.71 15.22
N ASP A 366 32.72 -20.68 14.03
CA ASP A 366 33.10 -21.45 12.83
C ASP A 366 34.53 -21.18 12.32
N ASP A 367 35.11 -20.03 12.65
CA ASP A 367 36.47 -19.68 12.27
C ASP A 367 37.56 -20.37 13.12
N GLN A 368 37.15 -21.21 14.09
CA GLN A 368 38.03 -21.86 15.08
C GLN A 368 38.04 -23.40 15.05
N GLU A 369 37.34 -24.03 14.11
CA GLU A 369 37.23 -25.49 14.06
C GLU A 369 38.45 -26.21 13.46
N VAL A 370 38.98 -27.21 14.17
CA VAL A 370 39.94 -28.20 13.64
C VAL A 370 39.57 -29.61 14.10
N SER A 371 39.17 -30.47 13.16
CA SER A 371 38.89 -31.89 13.42
C SER A 371 40.12 -32.64 13.97
N LEU A 372 39.92 -33.43 15.03
CA LEU A 372 40.95 -34.35 15.54
C LEU A 372 40.49 -35.82 15.47
N GLY A 373 41.14 -36.54 14.55
CA GLY A 373 41.14 -38.00 14.50
C GLY A 373 41.79 -38.64 15.73
N PRO A 374 41.88 -39.99 15.76
CA PRO A 374 42.07 -40.76 16.98
C PRO A 374 43.41 -40.48 17.67
N ALA A 375 43.36 -40.42 19.01
CA ALA A 375 44.47 -40.13 19.91
C ALA A 375 45.72 -41.00 19.66
N PRO A 376 46.94 -40.42 19.68
CA PRO A 376 48.16 -41.20 19.62
C PRO A 376 48.45 -41.89 20.96
N SER A 377 48.90 -43.13 20.85
CA SER A 377 49.31 -43.97 21.98
C SER A 377 50.74 -43.66 22.44
N ASN A 378 50.86 -43.39 23.74
CA ASN A 378 52.04 -43.53 24.61
C ASN A 378 52.98 -42.31 24.81
N PRO A 379 53.44 -42.01 26.06
CA PRO A 379 54.18 -40.80 26.41
C PRO A 379 55.69 -41.05 26.55
N ALA A 380 56.54 -40.28 25.86
CA ALA A 380 57.96 -40.17 26.20
C ALA A 380 58.66 -38.94 25.60
N SER A 381 59.06 -38.03 26.49
CA SER A 381 60.25 -37.14 26.41
C SER A 381 60.26 -35.93 25.47
N PRO A 382 61.03 -34.87 25.81
CA PRO A 382 60.79 -33.50 25.37
C PRO A 382 61.59 -33.16 24.11
N LEU A 383 60.92 -32.56 23.12
CA LEU A 383 61.57 -32.01 21.93
C LEU A 383 61.18 -30.54 21.74
N ARG A 384 62.18 -29.67 21.92
CA ARG A 384 62.18 -28.28 21.47
C ARG A 384 62.07 -28.25 19.94
N VAL A 385 61.18 -27.42 19.38
CA VAL A 385 61.34 -26.89 18.01
C VAL A 385 61.03 -25.40 17.98
N ARG A 386 61.83 -24.69 17.19
CA ARG A 386 61.97 -23.24 17.07
C ARG A 386 60.93 -22.64 16.13
N HIS A 387 60.69 -21.34 16.32
CA HIS A 387 60.09 -20.38 15.40
C HIS A 387 60.37 -20.67 13.91
N ALA A 388 59.31 -20.69 13.11
CA ALA A 388 59.36 -20.31 11.70
C ALA A 388 58.57 -19.00 11.55
N THR A 389 59.27 -17.93 11.19
CA THR A 389 58.67 -16.67 10.73
C THR A 389 58.48 -16.72 9.22
N SER A 390 57.40 -16.12 8.76
CA SER A 390 56.96 -16.00 7.38
C SER A 390 57.84 -15.06 6.53
N GLU A 391 58.22 -15.56 5.34
CA GLU A 391 58.46 -14.88 4.05
C GLU A 391 59.52 -13.74 3.92
N PRO A 392 59.78 -13.21 2.70
CA PRO A 392 60.36 -13.87 1.54
C PRO A 392 61.67 -13.17 1.09
N ARG A 393 62.56 -13.86 0.37
CA ARG A 393 63.68 -13.19 -0.34
C ARG A 393 63.76 -13.60 -1.81
N ARG A 394 63.41 -12.64 -2.67
CA ARG A 394 63.90 -12.53 -4.05
C ARG A 394 65.43 -12.47 -4.06
N SER A 395 66.07 -13.24 -4.93
CA SER A 395 66.97 -12.75 -6.00
C SER A 395 67.94 -13.82 -6.48
N ARG A 396 67.73 -14.22 -7.75
CA ARG A 396 68.69 -14.49 -8.83
C ARG A 396 70.07 -15.06 -8.47
N TYR A 397 70.42 -16.16 -9.15
CA TYR A 397 71.36 -16.23 -10.30
C TYR A 397 72.13 -17.57 -10.25
N ARG A 398 71.91 -18.46 -11.22
CA ARG A 398 73.02 -19.32 -11.68
C ARG A 398 72.81 -19.84 -13.11
N ARG A 399 73.78 -19.44 -13.93
CA ARG A 399 74.11 -19.91 -15.27
C ARG A 399 74.05 -21.44 -15.38
N GLY A 400 73.28 -21.93 -16.35
CA GLY A 400 73.50 -23.21 -17.01
C GLY A 400 74.18 -22.95 -18.37
N ARG A 401 75.34 -23.54 -18.58
CA ARG A 401 76.18 -23.47 -19.79
C ARG A 401 75.97 -24.77 -20.57
N THR A 402 76.14 -24.67 -21.90
CA THR A 402 76.26 -25.75 -22.92
C THR A 402 74.98 -26.58 -23.17
N ARG A 403 74.56 -26.84 -24.41
CA ARG A 403 75.23 -26.86 -25.72
C ARG A 403 74.30 -26.35 -26.80
#